data_AF-V9W6W4-F1
#
_entry.id   AF-V9W6W4-F1
#
_cell.length_a   1.000
_cell.length_b   1.000
_cell.length_c   1.000
_cell.angle_alpha   90.00
_cell.angle_beta   90.00
_cell.angle_gamma   90.00
#
_symmetry.space_group_name_H-M   'P 1'
#
loop_
_entity.id
_entity.type
_entity.pdbx_description
1 polymer ?
#
loop_
_entity_poly.entity_id
_entity_poly.type
_entity_poly.pdbx_seq_one_letter_code
_entity_poly.pdbx_strand_id
1 'polypeptide(L)'
;MRVDLGCGLQKHPDTWGLDKVEYSGVDAVCDFNKGIPLEDQSVDFLLAAHSLQYANDLMFVMEEIYRVCKHKAVVCILAPYANNGYHQANPYYRYLFNEHTPRYLTRDIYEVAEYGYKKEPLSAFNPNPSLIIDFRLIRQEFFYMPEYATPLYEEEDRIILRQSQLNVVDEIMFHFAVIKEPISKEELGEMSRRNLEEPVAATFKRDSGHSGELLKIEQQESPAREESVPLHRTRAAARGSLKPSGKQRGKRRSFHTRQHRRKRERVQKRME
;
A
#
# COMPACT_ATOMS: atom_id res chain seq x y z
N MET A 1 -19.44 -15.86 3.72
CA MET A 1 -19.65 -14.73 2.79
C MET A 1 -18.37 -14.43 2.03
N ARG A 2 -18.48 -13.84 0.84
CA ARG A 2 -17.36 -13.43 -0.01
C ARG A 2 -17.41 -11.91 -0.16
N VAL A 3 -16.29 -11.22 0.05
CA VAL A 3 -16.26 -9.76 0.16
C VAL A 3 -15.22 -9.17 -0.78
N ASP A 4 -15.55 -8.04 -1.41
CA ASP A 4 -14.64 -7.19 -2.16
C ASP A 4 -14.55 -5.81 -1.47
N LEU A 5 -13.39 -5.53 -0.87
CA LEU A 5 -13.13 -4.40 0.02
C LEU A 5 -12.42 -3.27 -0.73
N GLY A 6 -13.10 -2.14 -0.87
CA GLY A 6 -12.69 -1.05 -1.76
C GLY A 6 -12.96 -1.39 -3.23
N CYS A 7 -14.12 -1.99 -3.50
CA CYS A 7 -14.48 -2.56 -4.80
C CYS A 7 -14.60 -1.52 -5.94
N GLY A 8 -14.69 -0.22 -5.63
CA GLY A 8 -14.76 0.85 -6.62
C GLY A 8 -15.91 0.67 -7.61
N LEU A 9 -15.64 0.98 -8.88
CA LEU A 9 -16.60 0.85 -9.99
C LEU A 9 -16.68 -0.57 -10.56
N GLN A 10 -15.70 -1.42 -10.26
CA GLN A 10 -15.54 -2.74 -10.87
C GLN A 10 -15.51 -3.82 -9.79
N LYS A 11 -16.65 -4.00 -9.11
CA LYS A 11 -16.82 -5.05 -8.11
C LYS A 11 -16.53 -6.44 -8.69
N HIS A 12 -15.77 -7.24 -7.97
CA HIS A 12 -15.48 -8.61 -8.34
C HIS A 12 -16.76 -9.49 -8.37
N PRO A 13 -16.95 -10.34 -9.40
CA PRO A 13 -18.13 -11.19 -9.48
C PRO A 13 -18.35 -12.07 -8.24
N ASP A 14 -19.62 -12.32 -7.91
CA ASP A 14 -20.02 -13.18 -6.80
C ASP A 14 -19.44 -12.79 -5.43
N THR A 15 -19.18 -11.49 -5.23
CA THR A 15 -18.77 -10.89 -3.95
C THR A 15 -19.74 -9.81 -3.49
N TRP A 16 -19.76 -9.58 -2.18
CA TRP A 16 -20.40 -8.42 -1.56
C TRP A 16 -19.41 -7.26 -1.54
N GLY A 17 -19.71 -6.20 -2.27
CA GLY A 17 -18.84 -5.04 -2.49
C GLY A 17 -19.02 -3.98 -1.41
N LEU A 18 -17.91 -3.62 -0.79
CA LEU A 18 -17.81 -2.54 0.19
C LEU A 18 -16.95 -1.43 -0.38
N ASP A 19 -17.44 -0.19 -0.40
CA ASP A 19 -16.63 0.98 -0.76
C ASP A 19 -17.07 2.22 0.02
N LYS A 20 -16.16 3.16 0.26
CA LYS A 20 -16.48 4.42 0.95
C LYS A 20 -17.33 5.36 0.09
N VAL A 21 -17.35 5.15 -1.22
CA VAL A 21 -18.14 5.90 -2.21
C VAL A 21 -19.26 5.00 -2.72
N GLU A 22 -20.46 5.56 -2.87
CA GLU A 22 -21.64 4.87 -3.38
C GLU A 22 -21.59 4.76 -4.92
N TYR A 23 -20.70 3.90 -5.44
CA TYR A 23 -20.66 3.59 -6.86
C TYR A 23 -21.75 2.60 -7.27
N SER A 24 -22.08 2.60 -8.57
CA SER A 24 -22.96 1.57 -9.15
C SER A 24 -22.32 0.19 -9.00
N GLY A 25 -22.96 -0.69 -8.23
CA GLY A 25 -22.48 -2.06 -7.96
C GLY A 25 -21.97 -2.27 -6.54
N VAL A 26 -21.72 -1.21 -5.76
CA VAL A 26 -21.42 -1.31 -4.32
C VAL A 26 -22.67 -1.79 -3.58
N ASP A 27 -22.54 -2.83 -2.77
CA ASP A 27 -23.67 -3.39 -2.01
C ASP A 27 -23.87 -2.68 -0.67
N ALA A 28 -22.79 -2.18 -0.06
CA ALA A 28 -22.88 -1.33 1.12
C ALA A 28 -21.77 -0.28 1.19
N VAL A 29 -22.15 0.96 1.51
CA VAL A 29 -21.19 2.05 1.74
C VAL A 29 -20.44 1.81 3.04
N CYS A 30 -19.12 1.66 2.95
CA CYS A 30 -18.24 1.31 4.05
C CYS A 30 -16.88 2.00 3.90
N ASP A 31 -16.56 2.89 4.83
CA ASP A 31 -15.20 3.41 5.00
C ASP A 31 -14.44 2.47 5.95
N PHE A 32 -13.61 1.58 5.39
CA PHE A 32 -12.85 0.61 6.18
C PHE A 32 -11.92 1.26 7.21
N ASN A 33 -11.58 2.56 7.07
CA ASN A 33 -10.82 3.30 8.07
C ASN A 33 -11.60 3.54 9.36
N LYS A 34 -12.90 3.27 9.36
CA LYS A 34 -13.79 3.36 10.53
C LYS A 34 -14.26 2.00 11.03
N GLY A 35 -13.78 0.92 10.42
CA GLY A 35 -14.19 -0.45 10.68
C GLY A 35 -15.00 -1.06 9.55
N ILE A 36 -15.10 -2.39 9.56
CA ILE A 36 -15.83 -3.18 8.58
C ILE A 36 -17.14 -3.65 9.22
N PRO A 37 -18.34 -3.21 8.74
CA PRO A 37 -19.63 -3.45 9.39
C PRO A 37 -20.17 -4.86 9.12
N LEU A 38 -19.32 -5.87 9.27
CA LEU A 38 -19.66 -7.28 9.14
C LEU A 38 -19.43 -7.98 10.49
N GLU A 39 -20.19 -9.06 10.71
CA GLU A 39 -20.05 -9.90 11.89
C GLU A 39 -18.68 -10.56 11.93
N ASP A 40 -18.19 -10.81 13.15
CA ASP A 40 -16.97 -11.58 13.38
C ASP A 40 -17.07 -12.95 12.72
N GLN A 41 -16.00 -13.40 12.08
CA GLN A 41 -15.93 -14.76 11.50
C GLN A 41 -17.09 -15.08 10.52
N SER A 42 -17.51 -14.10 9.72
CA SER A 42 -18.57 -14.26 8.72
C SER A 42 -18.04 -14.40 7.28
N VAL A 43 -16.78 -14.03 7.04
CA VAL A 43 -16.15 -13.95 5.72
C VAL A 43 -15.24 -15.17 5.46
N ASP A 44 -15.49 -15.87 4.36
CA ASP A 44 -14.73 -17.04 3.89
C ASP A 44 -13.64 -16.63 2.87
N PHE A 45 -13.89 -15.55 2.12
CA PHE A 45 -12.96 -14.98 1.15
C PHE A 45 -13.08 -13.46 1.16
N LEU A 46 -11.95 -12.76 1.17
CA LEU A 46 -11.88 -11.32 1.07
C LEU A 46 -10.88 -10.92 -0.01
N LEU A 47 -11.32 -10.10 -0.94
CA LEU A 47 -10.49 -9.43 -1.93
C LEU A 47 -10.31 -7.96 -1.54
N ALA A 48 -9.10 -7.44 -1.70
CA ALA A 48 -8.81 -6.02 -1.61
C ALA A 48 -7.81 -5.65 -2.72
N ALA A 49 -8.35 -5.25 -3.88
CA ALA A 49 -7.56 -4.80 -5.01
C ALA A 49 -7.45 -3.27 -4.99
N HIS A 50 -6.22 -2.75 -5.01
CA HIS A 50 -5.90 -1.33 -5.13
C HIS A 50 -6.56 -0.41 -4.09
N SER A 51 -6.93 -0.93 -2.91
CA SER A 51 -7.62 -0.17 -1.87
C SER A 51 -6.77 0.07 -0.61
N LEU A 52 -5.98 -0.91 -0.16
CA LEU A 52 -5.31 -0.85 1.15
C LEU A 52 -4.16 0.17 1.24
N GLN A 53 -3.57 0.58 0.13
CA GLN A 53 -2.55 1.65 0.11
C GLN A 53 -3.10 3.02 0.53
N TYR A 54 -4.42 3.18 0.54
CA TYR A 54 -5.09 4.39 0.99
C TYR A 54 -5.48 4.36 2.48
N ALA A 55 -5.25 3.26 3.19
CA ALA A 55 -5.58 3.15 4.61
C ALA A 55 -4.91 4.26 5.44
N ASN A 56 -5.64 4.80 6.41
CA ASN A 56 -5.10 5.77 7.38
C ASN A 56 -4.24 5.06 8.42
N ASP A 57 -4.67 3.87 8.85
CA ASP A 57 -3.93 2.95 9.72
C ASP A 57 -4.07 1.54 9.14
N LEU A 58 -3.01 1.05 8.48
CA LEU A 58 -3.03 -0.26 7.84
C LEU A 58 -3.22 -1.39 8.86
N MET A 59 -2.62 -1.29 10.04
CA MET A 59 -2.72 -2.36 11.04
C MET A 59 -4.13 -2.47 11.60
N PHE A 60 -4.78 -1.34 11.88
CA PHE A 60 -6.19 -1.33 12.25
C PHE A 60 -7.08 -1.98 11.18
N VAL A 61 -6.88 -1.65 9.91
CA VAL A 61 -7.66 -2.23 8.81
C VAL A 61 -7.40 -3.73 8.68
N MET A 62 -6.15 -4.18 8.83
CA MET A 62 -5.81 -5.60 8.81
C MET A 62 -6.38 -6.35 10.03
N GLU A 63 -6.48 -5.71 11.19
CA GLU A 63 -7.19 -6.25 12.37
C GLU A 63 -8.68 -6.41 12.11
N GLU A 64 -9.32 -5.44 11.45
CA GLU A 64 -10.73 -5.52 11.06
C GLU A 64 -10.98 -6.62 10.01
N ILE A 65 -10.11 -6.73 9.00
CA ILE A 65 -10.13 -7.84 8.03
C ILE A 65 -10.00 -9.18 8.77
N TYR A 66 -9.05 -9.27 9.69
CA TYR A 66 -8.85 -10.47 10.49
C TYR A 66 -10.08 -10.79 11.35
N ARG A 67 -10.72 -9.80 11.96
CA ARG A 67 -11.93 -9.96 12.78
C ARG A 67 -13.07 -10.59 11.98
N VAL A 68 -13.40 -10.03 10.82
CA VAL A 68 -14.53 -10.50 9.99
C VAL A 68 -14.25 -11.82 9.29
N CYS A 69 -12.97 -12.14 9.00
CA CYS A 69 -12.59 -13.40 8.38
C CYS A 69 -12.71 -14.60 9.34
N LYS A 70 -13.14 -15.73 8.80
CA LYS A 70 -13.10 -17.03 9.49
C LYS A 70 -11.68 -17.57 9.57
N HIS A 71 -11.47 -18.56 10.44
CA HIS A 71 -10.29 -19.39 10.33
C HIS A 71 -10.23 -20.05 8.94
N LYS A 72 -9.03 -20.07 8.34
CA LYS A 72 -8.73 -20.57 6.99
C LYS A 72 -9.41 -19.81 5.86
N ALA A 73 -10.01 -18.65 6.14
CA ALA A 73 -10.43 -17.74 5.09
C ALA A 73 -9.24 -17.30 4.25
N VAL A 74 -9.46 -17.11 2.96
CA VAL A 74 -8.43 -16.62 2.03
C VAL A 74 -8.60 -15.12 1.85
N VAL A 75 -7.52 -14.37 2.03
CA VAL A 75 -7.47 -12.93 1.81
C VAL A 75 -6.53 -12.67 0.64
N CYS A 76 -7.07 -12.13 -0.45
CA CYS A 76 -6.32 -11.72 -1.63
C CYS A 76 -6.11 -10.21 -1.60
N ILE A 77 -4.86 -9.77 -1.66
CA ILE A 77 -4.50 -8.34 -1.73
C ILE A 77 -3.72 -8.12 -3.01
N LEU A 78 -4.21 -7.27 -3.90
CA LEU A 78 -3.46 -6.76 -5.06
C LEU A 78 -3.12 -5.29 -4.80
N ALA A 79 -1.83 -4.96 -4.80
CA ALA A 79 -1.37 -3.62 -4.44
C ALA A 79 -0.27 -3.11 -5.38
N PRO A 80 -0.16 -1.78 -5.53
CA PRO A 80 0.97 -1.15 -6.20
C PRO A 80 2.30 -1.55 -5.56
N TYR A 81 3.27 -2.01 -6.34
CA TYR A 81 4.55 -2.46 -5.82
C TYR A 81 5.43 -1.29 -5.39
N ALA A 82 6.07 -1.43 -4.22
CA ALA A 82 6.83 -0.37 -3.58
C ALA A 82 8.02 0.13 -4.40
N ASN A 83 8.68 -0.76 -5.16
CA ASN A 83 9.90 -0.41 -5.91
C ASN A 83 9.60 0.16 -7.31
N ASN A 84 8.50 0.90 -7.43
CA ASN A 84 8.09 1.57 -8.64
C ASN A 84 8.00 3.08 -8.38
N GLY A 85 8.75 3.87 -9.14
CA GLY A 85 8.84 5.31 -9.00
C GLY A 85 7.53 6.04 -9.23
N TYR A 86 6.64 5.51 -10.09
CA TYR A 86 5.29 6.05 -10.28
C TYR A 86 4.46 5.92 -9.00
N HIS A 87 4.51 4.76 -8.34
CA HIS A 87 3.81 4.53 -7.07
C HIS A 87 4.41 5.32 -5.92
N GLN A 88 5.74 5.41 -5.83
CA GLN A 88 6.42 6.20 -4.82
C GLN A 88 6.11 7.69 -4.91
N ALA A 89 5.88 8.21 -6.12
CA ALA A 89 5.56 9.62 -6.33
C ALA A 89 4.09 9.95 -6.02
N ASN A 90 3.20 8.97 -5.85
CA ASN A 90 1.79 9.20 -5.61
C ASN A 90 1.55 9.72 -4.18
N PRO A 91 1.12 10.98 -4.00
CA PRO A 91 0.97 11.59 -2.67
C PRO A 91 -0.24 11.06 -1.89
N TYR A 92 -1.11 10.28 -2.52
CA TYR A 92 -2.29 9.69 -1.88
C TYR A 92 -2.00 8.31 -1.28
N TYR A 93 -0.90 7.67 -1.67
CA TYR A 93 -0.47 6.40 -1.08
C TYR A 93 0.15 6.65 0.29
N ARG A 94 -0.39 5.99 1.31
CA ARG A 94 0.10 6.04 2.69
C ARG A 94 1.00 4.86 3.03
N TYR A 95 0.80 3.74 2.33
CA TYR A 95 1.54 2.51 2.54
C TYR A 95 2.06 1.96 1.22
N LEU A 96 3.25 1.38 1.27
CA LEU A 96 3.90 0.73 0.14
C LEU A 96 3.96 -0.77 0.40
N PHE A 97 3.66 -1.57 -0.62
CA PHE A 97 3.60 -3.03 -0.52
C PHE A 97 4.76 -3.67 -1.28
N ASN A 98 5.45 -4.60 -0.64
CA ASN A 98 6.53 -5.36 -1.27
C ASN A 98 6.61 -6.77 -0.68
N GLU A 99 7.59 -7.56 -1.12
CA GLU A 99 7.81 -8.93 -0.63
C GLU A 99 8.06 -9.02 0.87
N HIS A 100 8.34 -7.90 1.55
CA HIS A 100 8.55 -7.83 2.99
C HIS A 100 7.27 -7.58 3.78
N THR A 101 6.23 -7.02 3.17
CA THR A 101 4.95 -6.73 3.83
C THR A 101 4.36 -7.92 4.62
N PRO A 102 4.32 -9.16 4.08
CA PRO A 102 3.79 -10.32 4.80
C PRO A 102 4.39 -10.55 6.19
N ARG A 103 5.67 -10.18 6.40
CA ARG A 103 6.36 -10.41 7.68
C ARG A 103 5.68 -9.68 8.83
N TYR A 104 5.10 -8.52 8.57
CA TYR A 104 4.46 -7.68 9.60
C TYR A 104 3.02 -8.08 9.92
N LEU A 105 2.45 -9.03 9.17
CA LEU A 105 1.04 -9.43 9.27
C LEU A 105 0.85 -10.82 9.88
N THR A 106 1.92 -11.45 10.38
CA THR A 106 1.88 -12.81 10.89
C THR A 106 2.65 -12.99 12.19
N ARG A 107 2.18 -13.95 13.01
CA ARG A 107 2.83 -14.34 14.27
C ARG A 107 3.97 -15.33 14.07
N ASP A 108 4.03 -16.01 12.93
CA ASP A 108 5.09 -16.97 12.67
C ASP A 108 5.34 -17.11 11.17
N ILE A 109 6.60 -17.40 10.83
CA ILE A 109 7.07 -17.35 9.45
C ILE A 109 6.75 -18.70 8.82
N TYR A 110 5.70 -18.73 8.01
CA TYR A 110 5.50 -19.80 7.04
C TYR A 110 6.22 -19.43 5.75
N GLU A 111 7.37 -20.04 5.51
CA GLU A 111 8.11 -19.89 4.25
C GLU A 111 7.47 -20.79 3.19
N VAL A 112 6.83 -20.21 2.18
CA VAL A 112 6.45 -20.93 0.96
C VAL A 112 7.74 -21.23 0.21
N ALA A 113 8.09 -22.52 0.11
CA ALA A 113 9.37 -22.99 -0.44
C ALA A 113 9.62 -22.62 -1.92
N GLU A 114 8.61 -22.11 -2.62
CA GLU A 114 8.56 -22.00 -4.08
C GLU A 114 9.18 -20.72 -4.64
N TYR A 115 9.46 -19.71 -3.83
CA TYR A 115 10.03 -18.45 -4.33
C TYR A 115 11.53 -18.41 -4.04
N GLY A 116 12.34 -18.68 -5.07
CA GLY A 116 13.81 -18.69 -5.10
C GLY A 116 14.49 -17.35 -4.78
N TYR A 117 14.08 -16.68 -3.71
CA TYR A 117 14.69 -15.47 -3.19
C TYR A 117 16.12 -15.77 -2.75
N LYS A 118 17.11 -15.06 -3.31
CA LYS A 118 18.47 -15.04 -2.73
C LYS A 118 18.38 -14.46 -1.33
N LYS A 119 18.55 -15.34 -0.36
CA LYS A 119 18.41 -15.11 1.08
C LYS A 119 19.49 -14.14 1.56
N GLU A 120 19.19 -12.84 1.62
CA GLU A 120 19.76 -12.03 2.70
C GLU A 120 19.30 -12.69 4.01
N PRO A 121 20.21 -13.07 4.92
CA PRO A 121 19.83 -13.81 6.10
C PRO A 121 18.80 -13.00 6.89
N LEU A 122 17.63 -13.60 7.07
CA LEU A 122 16.47 -13.17 7.87
C LEU A 122 16.81 -12.94 9.37
N SER A 123 18.09 -12.86 9.74
CA SER A 123 18.60 -12.99 11.12
C SER A 123 18.17 -11.87 12.07
N ALA A 124 17.45 -10.84 11.59
CA ALA A 124 16.97 -9.74 12.41
C ALA A 124 15.43 -9.67 12.54
N PHE A 125 14.65 -10.45 11.79
CA PHE A 125 13.19 -10.42 11.94
C PHE A 125 12.74 -11.46 12.97
N ASN A 126 12.33 -10.98 14.14
CA ASN A 126 11.60 -11.77 15.11
C ASN A 126 10.10 -11.51 14.92
N PRO A 127 9.28 -12.53 14.62
CA PRO A 127 7.84 -12.40 14.63
C PRO A 127 7.39 -11.82 15.96
N ASN A 128 6.44 -10.89 15.94
CA ASN A 128 5.90 -10.33 17.17
C ASN A 128 4.82 -11.29 17.71
N PRO A 129 5.09 -12.05 18.79
CA PRO A 129 4.14 -13.02 19.33
C PRO A 129 2.87 -12.34 19.92
N SER A 130 2.92 -11.02 20.14
CA SER A 130 1.82 -10.24 20.68
C SER A 130 0.87 -9.69 19.60
N LEU A 131 1.11 -10.00 18.31
CA LEU A 131 0.19 -9.62 17.25
C LEU A 131 -1.17 -10.31 17.44
N ILE A 132 -2.24 -9.52 17.30
CA ILE A 132 -3.62 -10.03 17.33
C ILE A 132 -3.91 -10.84 16.06
N ILE A 133 -3.34 -10.40 14.93
CA ILE A 133 -3.55 -10.96 13.61
C ILE A 133 -2.53 -12.06 13.26
N ASP A 134 -2.95 -12.98 12.41
CA ASP A 134 -2.07 -14.01 11.86
C ASP A 134 -2.45 -14.39 10.42
N PHE A 135 -1.86 -13.68 9.47
CA PHE A 135 -2.04 -13.90 8.03
C PHE A 135 -0.86 -14.70 7.48
N ARG A 136 -1.04 -16.00 7.26
CA ARG A 136 0.01 -16.85 6.66
C ARG A 136 0.04 -16.68 5.16
N LEU A 137 1.16 -16.21 4.64
CA LEU A 137 1.35 -16.09 3.20
C LEU A 137 1.34 -17.48 2.57
N ILE A 138 0.39 -17.73 1.68
CA ILE A 138 0.28 -19.00 0.95
C ILE A 138 0.69 -18.83 -0.52
N ARG A 139 0.56 -17.62 -1.11
CA ARG A 139 1.05 -17.32 -2.47
C ARG A 139 1.45 -15.86 -2.57
N GLN A 140 2.48 -15.58 -3.36
CA GLN A 140 2.91 -14.21 -3.67
C GLN A 140 3.27 -14.10 -5.14
N GLU A 141 2.78 -13.09 -5.81
CA GLU A 141 3.03 -12.92 -7.24
C GLU A 141 3.40 -11.48 -7.57
N PHE A 142 4.27 -11.33 -8.57
CA PHE A 142 4.72 -10.04 -9.08
C PHE A 142 4.22 -9.87 -10.51
N PHE A 143 3.57 -8.74 -10.77
CA PHE A 143 3.16 -8.32 -12.10
C PHE A 143 4.22 -7.38 -12.63
N TYR A 144 5.04 -7.89 -13.54
CA TYR A 144 6.16 -7.15 -14.12
C TYR A 144 5.67 -6.09 -15.10
N MET A 145 6.43 -5.00 -15.23
CA MET A 145 6.21 -4.06 -16.33
C MET A 145 6.36 -4.80 -17.67
N PRO A 146 5.65 -4.39 -18.73
CA PRO A 146 5.62 -5.13 -20.00
C PRO A 146 7.00 -5.45 -20.59
N GLU A 147 7.99 -4.58 -20.37
CA GLU A 147 9.36 -4.75 -20.84
C GLU A 147 10.07 -5.95 -20.17
N TYR A 148 9.70 -6.27 -18.93
CA TYR A 148 10.27 -7.37 -18.14
C TYR A 148 9.36 -8.61 -18.09
N ALA A 149 8.11 -8.51 -18.57
CA ALA A 149 7.18 -9.62 -18.70
C ALA A 149 7.41 -10.48 -19.97
N THR A 150 8.48 -10.20 -20.72
CA THR A 150 8.79 -10.92 -21.96
C THR A 150 9.49 -12.26 -21.69
N PRO A 151 9.41 -13.23 -22.62
CA PRO A 151 10.16 -14.49 -22.54
C PRO A 151 11.69 -14.34 -22.60
N LEU A 152 12.21 -13.12 -22.78
CA LEU A 152 13.66 -12.86 -22.85
C LEU A 152 14.34 -12.95 -21.49
N TYR A 153 13.59 -12.75 -20.41
CA TYR A 153 14.10 -12.86 -19.05
C TYR A 153 13.66 -14.20 -18.47
N GLU A 154 14.60 -14.94 -17.92
CA GLU A 154 14.26 -16.09 -17.09
C GLU A 154 13.74 -15.63 -15.72
N GLU A 155 13.18 -16.54 -14.93
CA GLU A 155 12.67 -16.20 -13.61
C GLU A 155 13.78 -15.67 -12.69
N GLU A 156 14.96 -16.28 -12.72
CA GLU A 156 16.13 -15.86 -11.94
C GLU A 156 16.58 -14.44 -12.32
N ASP A 157 16.53 -14.09 -13.60
CA ASP A 157 16.87 -12.75 -14.07
C ASP A 157 15.86 -11.73 -13.54
N ARG A 158 14.56 -12.04 -13.62
CA ARG A 158 13.49 -11.20 -13.05
C ARG A 158 13.65 -11.00 -11.54
N ILE A 159 14.06 -12.04 -10.81
CA ILE A 159 14.35 -11.95 -9.36
C ILE A 159 15.50 -10.95 -9.11
N ILE A 160 16.60 -11.07 -9.85
CA ILE A 160 17.75 -10.18 -9.69
C ILE A 160 17.37 -8.74 -10.06
N LEU A 161 16.64 -8.56 -11.16
CA LEU A 161 16.21 -7.25 -11.64
C LEU A 161 15.31 -6.55 -10.62
N ARG A 162 14.25 -7.21 -10.11
CA ARG A 162 13.35 -6.57 -9.15
C ARG A 162 14.04 -6.15 -7.85
N GLN A 163 15.09 -6.89 -7.44
CA GLN A 163 15.86 -6.60 -6.23
C GLN A 163 16.93 -5.52 -6.44
N SER A 164 17.34 -5.25 -7.68
CA SER A 164 18.45 -4.34 -7.99
C SER A 164 18.04 -3.05 -8.71
N GLN A 165 16.85 -3.01 -9.32
CA GLN A 165 16.39 -1.89 -10.14
C GLN A 165 14.98 -1.43 -9.76
N LEU A 166 14.75 -0.11 -9.90
CA LEU A 166 13.42 0.49 -9.83
C LEU A 166 12.64 0.20 -11.12
N ASN A 167 11.30 0.24 -11.03
CA ASN A 167 10.38 0.16 -12.18
C ASN A 167 10.43 -1.18 -12.93
N VAL A 168 10.75 -2.27 -12.24
CA VAL A 168 10.72 -3.63 -12.83
C VAL A 168 9.34 -4.28 -12.66
N VAL A 169 8.71 -4.03 -11.51
CA VAL A 169 7.42 -4.59 -11.14
C VAL A 169 6.43 -3.45 -10.98
N ASP A 170 5.25 -3.64 -11.55
CA ASP A 170 4.11 -2.74 -11.42
C ASP A 170 3.38 -3.04 -10.11
N GLU A 171 2.93 -4.28 -9.93
CA GLU A 171 2.08 -4.66 -8.80
C GLU A 171 2.55 -5.96 -8.14
N ILE A 172 2.12 -6.13 -6.90
CA ILE A 172 2.31 -7.34 -6.13
C ILE A 172 0.97 -7.85 -5.62
N MET A 173 0.77 -9.16 -5.72
CA MET A 173 -0.39 -9.84 -5.18
C MET A 173 0.04 -10.81 -4.08
N PHE A 174 -0.76 -10.85 -3.03
CA PHE A 174 -0.63 -11.80 -1.95
C PHE A 174 -1.91 -12.58 -1.79
N HIS A 175 -1.77 -13.87 -1.52
CA HIS A 175 -2.83 -14.66 -0.90
C HIS A 175 -2.39 -15.05 0.49
N PHE A 176 -3.23 -14.73 1.47
CA PHE A 176 -3.05 -15.09 2.86
C PHE A 176 -4.12 -16.08 3.32
N ALA A 177 -3.73 -17.02 4.18
CA ALA A 177 -4.65 -17.79 4.99
C ALA A 177 -4.78 -17.14 6.38
N VAL A 178 -6.02 -16.96 6.85
CA VAL A 178 -6.31 -16.38 8.18
C VAL A 178 -6.25 -17.45 9.27
N ILE A 179 -5.30 -17.34 10.20
CA ILE A 179 -5.02 -18.39 11.20
C ILE A 179 -5.48 -17.98 12.60
N LYS A 180 -6.64 -18.49 13.01
CA LYS A 180 -7.21 -18.30 14.35
C LYS A 180 -7.00 -19.50 15.27
N GLU A 181 -6.86 -20.68 14.69
CA GLU A 181 -6.63 -21.95 15.38
C GLU A 181 -5.33 -22.61 14.87
N PRO A 182 -4.73 -23.56 15.62
CA PRO A 182 -3.54 -24.27 15.18
C PRO A 182 -3.71 -24.94 13.82
N ILE A 183 -2.71 -24.79 12.94
CA ILE A 183 -2.69 -25.35 11.58
C ILE A 183 -1.35 -26.01 11.29
N SER A 184 -1.34 -27.09 10.51
CA SER A 184 -0.09 -27.77 10.10
C SER A 184 0.54 -27.12 8.87
N LYS A 185 1.85 -27.39 8.66
CA LYS A 185 2.56 -26.92 7.46
C LYS A 185 2.07 -27.60 6.20
N GLU A 186 1.67 -28.86 6.32
CA GLU A 186 1.09 -29.67 5.25
C GLU A 186 -0.22 -29.07 4.79
N GLU A 187 -1.10 -28.69 5.72
CA GLU A 187 -2.38 -28.07 5.41
C GLU A 187 -2.21 -26.69 4.75
N LEU A 188 -1.28 -25.86 5.26
CA LEU A 188 -0.93 -24.60 4.59
C LEU A 188 -0.38 -24.83 3.17
N GLY A 189 0.40 -25.88 2.96
CA GLY A 189 0.91 -26.25 1.65
C GLY A 189 -0.18 -26.77 0.71
N GLU A 190 -1.19 -27.46 1.23
CA GLU A 190 -2.37 -27.83 0.45
C GLU A 190 -3.17 -26.59 0.05
N MET A 191 -3.35 -25.64 0.96
CA MET A 191 -4.00 -24.36 0.66
C MET A 191 -3.25 -23.59 -0.42
N SER A 192 -1.91 -23.53 -0.38
CA SER A 192 -1.11 -22.82 -1.38
C SER A 192 -1.20 -23.41 -2.79
N ARG A 193 -1.44 -24.73 -2.91
CA ARG A 193 -1.56 -25.43 -4.20
C ARG A 193 -2.97 -25.43 -4.79
N ARG A 194 -3.99 -24.97 -4.04
CA ARG A 194 -5.35 -24.85 -4.56
C ARG A 194 -5.42 -23.78 -5.66
N ASN A 195 -6.50 -23.81 -6.42
CA ASN A 195 -6.84 -22.68 -7.28
C ASN A 195 -7.29 -21.53 -6.38
N LEU A 196 -6.41 -20.54 -6.21
CA LEU A 196 -6.66 -19.37 -5.37
C LEU A 196 -7.26 -18.28 -6.24
N GLU A 197 -8.42 -17.79 -5.82
CA GLU A 197 -9.14 -16.74 -6.53
C GLU A 197 -8.38 -15.41 -6.54
N GLU A 198 -8.44 -14.70 -7.65
CA GLU A 198 -7.70 -13.46 -7.91
C GLU A 198 -8.61 -12.40 -8.55
N PRO A 199 -8.29 -11.10 -8.41
CA PRO A 199 -9.05 -10.04 -9.06
C PRO A 199 -8.96 -10.16 -10.59
N VAL A 200 -10.03 -9.75 -11.29
CA VAL A 200 -10.10 -9.77 -12.76
C VAL A 200 -8.93 -9.01 -13.41
N ALA A 201 -8.49 -7.91 -12.77
CA ALA A 201 -7.33 -7.14 -13.21
C ALA A 201 -6.04 -7.97 -13.26
N ALA A 202 -5.82 -8.88 -12.31
CA ALA A 202 -4.66 -9.76 -12.29
C ALA A 202 -4.69 -10.75 -13.47
N THR A 203 -5.83 -11.40 -13.70
CA THR A 203 -6.02 -12.31 -14.84
C THR A 203 -5.79 -11.58 -16.16
N PHE A 204 -6.38 -10.39 -16.32
CA PHE A 204 -6.20 -9.59 -17.53
C PHE A 204 -4.75 -9.17 -17.74
N LYS A 205 -3.97 -8.89 -16.67
CA LYS A 205 -2.54 -8.59 -16.77
C LYS A 205 -1.71 -9.81 -17.19
N ARG A 206 -2.04 -11.02 -16.73
CA ARG A 206 -1.39 -12.25 -17.22
C ARG A 206 -1.64 -12.45 -18.71
N ASP A 207 -2.88 -12.24 -19.15
CA ASP A 207 -3.28 -12.42 -20.54
C ASP A 207 -2.70 -11.32 -21.45
N SER A 208 -2.74 -10.06 -20.98
CA SER A 208 -2.23 -8.89 -21.71
C SER A 208 -0.71 -8.78 -21.70
N GLY A 209 -0.01 -9.54 -20.86
CA GLY A 209 1.43 -9.80 -21.02
C GLY A 209 1.78 -10.41 -22.40
N HIS A 210 0.78 -10.94 -23.12
CA HIS A 210 0.90 -11.38 -24.51
C HIS A 210 0.47 -10.32 -25.55
N SER A 211 -0.14 -9.21 -25.14
CA SER A 211 -0.56 -8.10 -26.01
C SER A 211 -0.55 -6.78 -25.23
N GLY A 212 0.58 -6.06 -25.31
CA GLY A 212 0.87 -4.91 -24.45
C GLY A 212 0.03 -3.65 -24.71
N GLU A 213 -1.16 -3.55 -24.13
CA GLU A 213 -1.88 -2.28 -23.98
C GLU A 213 -2.68 -2.23 -22.67
N LEU A 214 -2.18 -1.53 -21.63
CA LEU A 214 -3.00 -1.21 -20.44
C LEU A 214 -2.67 0.04 -19.63
N LEU A 215 -1.88 0.98 -20.16
CA LEU A 215 -1.61 2.23 -19.45
C LEU A 215 -2.69 3.33 -19.64
N LYS A 216 -3.89 3.02 -20.14
CA LYS A 216 -4.86 4.06 -20.54
C LYS A 216 -6.16 4.16 -19.74
N ILE A 217 -6.53 3.18 -18.91
CA ILE A 217 -7.90 3.16 -18.35
C ILE A 217 -8.01 3.88 -17.00
N GLU A 218 -6.95 3.93 -16.18
CA GLU A 218 -7.04 4.57 -14.85
C GLU A 218 -6.82 6.09 -14.85
N GLN A 219 -6.34 6.68 -15.96
CA GLN A 219 -6.01 8.12 -16.00
C GLN A 219 -7.22 9.06 -16.16
N GLN A 220 -8.45 8.55 -16.34
CA GLN A 220 -9.61 9.39 -16.64
C GLN A 220 -10.61 9.63 -15.50
N GLU A 221 -10.52 8.95 -14.36
CA GLU A 221 -11.53 9.10 -13.30
C GLU A 221 -10.93 9.49 -11.94
N SER A 222 -10.44 10.72 -11.87
CA SER A 222 -10.47 11.49 -10.63
C SER A 222 -11.71 12.39 -10.65
N PRO A 223 -12.69 12.24 -9.73
CA PRO A 223 -13.84 13.12 -9.72
C PRO A 223 -13.39 14.53 -9.32
N ALA A 224 -13.58 15.48 -10.24
CA ALA A 224 -13.52 16.90 -9.92
C ALA A 224 -14.56 17.17 -8.82
N ARG A 225 -14.09 17.59 -7.64
CA ARG A 225 -14.97 18.11 -6.59
C ARG A 225 -15.65 19.37 -7.11
N GLU A 226 -16.94 19.29 -7.39
CA GLU A 226 -17.81 20.46 -7.41
C GLU A 226 -17.95 20.98 -5.98
N GLU A 227 -17.18 22.02 -5.63
CA GLU A 227 -17.53 22.90 -4.52
C GLU A 227 -17.80 24.29 -5.09
N SER A 228 -19.08 24.60 -5.26
CA SER A 228 -19.57 25.94 -5.53
C SER A 228 -19.51 26.75 -4.24
N VAL A 229 -18.50 27.63 -4.11
CA VAL A 229 -18.44 28.63 -3.04
C VAL A 229 -19.19 29.89 -3.49
N PRO A 230 -20.25 30.36 -2.80
CA PRO A 230 -20.91 31.60 -3.18
C PRO A 230 -20.04 32.81 -2.82
N LEU A 231 -19.76 33.67 -3.80
CA LEU A 231 -19.12 34.97 -3.57
C LEU A 231 -19.97 35.82 -2.62
N HIS A 232 -19.40 36.19 -1.47
CA HIS A 232 -19.95 37.24 -0.61
C HIS A 232 -20.00 38.58 -1.35
N ARG A 233 -21.22 39.07 -1.59
CA ARG A 233 -21.51 40.44 -2.00
C ARG A 233 -20.97 41.44 -0.99
N THR A 234 -20.01 42.26 -1.39
CA THR A 234 -19.65 43.50 -0.69
C THR A 234 -20.78 44.52 -0.83
N ARG A 235 -21.35 44.94 0.31
CA ARG A 235 -22.24 46.10 0.40
C ARG A 235 -21.50 47.22 1.13
N ALA A 236 -21.42 48.36 0.47
CA ALA A 236 -20.79 49.58 0.97
C ALA A 236 -21.66 50.32 2.01
N ALA A 237 -21.00 50.88 3.02
CA ALA A 237 -21.36 52.08 3.78
C ALA A 237 -20.19 52.41 4.72
N ALA A 238 -19.88 53.62 5.17
CA ALA A 238 -20.06 54.99 4.72
C ALA A 238 -19.21 55.83 5.72
N ARG A 239 -18.41 56.75 5.18
CA ARG A 239 -17.94 58.04 5.76
C ARG A 239 -17.35 58.10 7.18
N GLY A 240 -16.13 58.63 7.28
CA GLY A 240 -15.57 59.20 8.50
C GLY A 240 -14.13 59.71 8.33
N SER A 241 -13.98 60.98 7.99
CA SER A 241 -12.73 61.73 7.82
C SER A 241 -11.94 61.91 9.13
N LEU A 242 -10.60 61.89 9.08
CA LEU A 242 -9.68 62.85 9.74
C LEU A 242 -8.20 62.60 9.35
N LYS A 243 -7.39 63.66 9.44
CA LYS A 243 -6.10 63.97 8.77
C LYS A 243 -4.83 63.49 9.54
N PRO A 244 -3.60 63.69 9.01
CA PRO A 244 -2.41 62.87 9.28
C PRO A 244 -1.40 63.46 10.30
N SER A 245 -0.59 62.59 10.91
CA SER A 245 0.69 62.91 11.59
C SER A 245 1.40 61.58 11.89
N GLY A 246 2.71 61.36 11.80
CA GLY A 246 3.87 62.19 11.53
C GLY A 246 5.09 61.26 11.41
N LYS A 247 6.14 61.75 10.77
CA LYS A 247 7.43 61.09 10.55
C LYS A 247 8.10 60.66 11.85
N GLN A 248 8.79 59.51 11.85
CA GLN A 248 10.18 59.48 12.32
C GLN A 248 11.02 58.43 11.57
N ARG A 249 12.12 58.94 11.01
CA ARG A 249 13.23 58.23 10.37
C ARG A 249 14.19 57.71 11.44
N GLY A 250 14.87 56.59 11.16
CA GLY A 250 16.13 56.24 11.83
C GLY A 250 16.56 54.80 11.52
N LYS A 251 17.12 54.56 10.33
CA LYS A 251 18.57 54.32 10.09
C LYS A 251 18.91 52.83 9.95
N ARG A 252 19.11 52.44 8.69
CA ARG A 252 20.00 51.36 8.24
C ARG A 252 21.39 51.52 8.86
N ARG A 253 22.05 50.39 9.20
CA ARG A 253 23.33 50.01 8.58
C ARG A 253 23.74 48.58 8.93
N SER A 254 24.12 47.88 7.87
CA SER A 254 24.85 46.61 7.78
C SER A 254 26.34 46.78 8.11
N PHE A 255 26.98 45.73 8.64
CA PHE A 255 28.04 44.92 7.98
C PHE A 255 29.04 44.27 8.97
N HIS A 256 29.42 43.04 8.61
CA HIS A 256 30.76 42.42 8.67
C HIS A 256 31.24 41.58 9.86
N THR A 257 31.34 40.27 9.57
CA THR A 257 32.50 39.35 9.69
C THR A 257 33.32 39.29 10.98
N ARG A 258 33.50 38.07 11.50
CA ARG A 258 34.84 37.56 11.87
C ARG A 258 34.88 36.02 12.00
N GLN A 259 35.80 35.42 11.24
CA GLN A 259 36.33 34.07 11.43
C GLN A 259 37.00 33.94 12.80
N HIS A 260 36.99 32.75 13.40
CA HIS A 260 38.17 32.23 14.10
C HIS A 260 38.27 30.70 14.07
N ARG A 261 39.51 30.27 13.82
CA ARG A 261 40.07 28.96 13.55
C ARG A 261 40.75 28.40 14.82
N ARG A 262 40.91 27.06 14.89
CA ARG A 262 41.78 26.20 15.76
C ARG A 262 40.94 25.30 16.70
N LYS A 263 41.16 23.99 16.82
CA LYS A 263 42.41 23.19 16.84
C LYS A 263 42.09 21.69 16.59
N ARG A 264 42.90 21.00 15.77
CA ARG A 264 43.10 19.53 15.72
C ARG A 264 44.49 19.22 16.31
N GLU A 265 44.69 17.99 16.81
CA GLU A 265 45.88 17.31 17.41
C GLU A 265 45.62 16.90 18.86
N ARG A 266 45.80 15.67 19.38
CA ARG A 266 46.47 14.40 19.01
C ARG A 266 45.85 13.29 19.90
N VAL A 267 45.73 12.04 19.43
CA VAL A 267 46.18 10.81 20.15
C VAL A 267 46.34 9.68 19.12
N GLN A 268 47.59 9.32 18.82
CA GLN A 268 48.02 8.03 18.26
C GLN A 268 49.10 7.51 19.21
N LYS A 269 48.81 6.46 19.99
CA LYS A 269 49.78 5.47 20.51
C LYS A 269 49.05 4.46 21.41
N ARG A 270 48.88 3.24 20.92
CA ARG A 270 49.01 1.98 21.68
C ARG A 270 49.11 0.84 20.67
N MET A 271 50.36 0.54 20.28
CA MET A 271 50.81 -0.80 19.95
C MET A 271 51.67 -1.20 21.14
N GLU A 272 51.15 -2.11 21.95
CA GLU A 272 51.82 -3.14 22.76
C GLU A 272 50.82 -4.29 22.86
#